data_AF-A0A061AXP9-F1
#
_entry.id   AF-A0A061AXP9-F1
#
_cell.length_a   1.000
_cell.length_b   1.000
_cell.length_c   1.000
_cell.angle_alpha   90.00
_cell.angle_beta   90.00
_cell.angle_gamma   90.00
#
_symmetry.space_group_name_H-M   'P 1'
#
loop_
_entity.id
_entity.type
_entity.pdbx_description
1 polymer ?
#
loop_
_entity_poly.entity_id
_entity_poly.type
_entity_poly.pdbx_seq_one_letter_code
_entity_poly.pdbx_strand_id
1 'polypeptide(L)'
;MFGACCSGRPIQMADQVDTNKYAMNIVNGTKISHVALFLLPNVELDPAFTALIFFQLPGQEFRLFGSISGAKPSAIFKLNNAHQAQPQIMDDMDMDTDDGSDPLNNIIVGISIENTEEAERQLAEMAAQRLSTQPKQLTATAHSSAVSPGDPNTTAILAGKIVKNAYNYLTSFVDAGGNVNIKYFDTWWNKFRTKLNNDPKFLDSVDE
;
A
#
# COMPACT_ATOMS: atom_id res chain seq x y z
N MET A 1 -6.74 23.11 -3.33
CA MET A 1 -7.13 22.41 -4.58
C MET A 1 -7.06 20.90 -4.41
N PHE A 2 -5.96 20.37 -3.87
CA PHE A 2 -5.77 18.94 -3.66
C PHE A 2 -5.89 18.56 -2.18
N GLY A 3 -6.43 17.37 -1.93
CA GLY A 3 -6.43 16.72 -0.63
C GLY A 3 -5.68 15.40 -0.69
N ALA A 4 -5.12 14.99 0.44
CA ALA A 4 -4.59 13.64 0.61
C ALA A 4 -5.16 12.98 1.85
N CYS A 5 -5.40 11.68 1.73
CA CYS A 5 -5.78 10.80 2.83
C CYS A 5 -4.71 9.74 2.98
N CYS A 6 -4.05 9.73 4.14
CA CYS A 6 -3.15 8.66 4.52
C CYS A 6 -3.93 7.58 5.27
N SER A 7 -3.57 6.31 5.06
CA SER A 7 -4.20 5.19 5.78
C SER A 7 -4.16 5.42 7.30
N GLY A 8 -5.33 5.48 7.94
CA GLY A 8 -5.46 5.65 9.39
C GLY A 8 -5.30 7.09 9.91
N ARG A 9 -5.27 8.10 9.05
CA ARG A 9 -5.12 9.52 9.44
C ARG A 9 -6.23 10.39 8.85
N PRO A 10 -6.54 11.55 9.46
CA PRO A 10 -7.47 12.51 8.89
C PRO A 10 -6.96 13.03 7.54
N ILE A 11 -7.90 13.53 6.73
CA ILE A 11 -7.58 14.18 5.45
C ILE A 11 -6.76 15.43 5.72
N GLN A 12 -5.67 15.60 4.96
CA GLN A 12 -4.81 16.77 4.98
C GLN A 12 -4.93 17.50 3.65
N MET A 13 -4.97 18.83 3.69
CA MET A 13 -5.00 19.67 2.50
C MET A 13 -3.59 20.00 2.05
N ALA A 14 -3.39 20.08 0.74
CA ALA A 14 -2.12 20.55 0.19
C ALA A 14 -2.02 22.08 0.32
N ASP A 15 -0.88 22.55 0.83
CA ASP A 15 -0.57 23.97 0.90
C ASP A 15 -0.07 24.43 -0.47
N GLN A 16 -0.53 25.61 -0.89
CA GLN A 16 -0.07 26.21 -2.13
C GLN A 16 1.29 26.85 -1.90
N VAL A 17 2.31 26.31 -2.56
CA VAL A 17 3.69 26.85 -2.50
C VAL A 17 3.98 27.79 -3.66
N ASP A 18 3.28 27.63 -4.78
CA ASP A 18 3.36 28.49 -5.97
C ASP A 18 2.02 28.49 -6.71
N THR A 19 1.88 29.34 -7.73
CA THR A 19 0.66 29.46 -8.56
C THR A 19 0.21 28.10 -9.10
N ASN A 20 1.16 27.27 -9.57
CA ASN A 20 0.90 25.95 -10.14
C ASN A 20 1.50 24.80 -9.32
N LYS A 21 1.99 25.05 -8.10
CA LYS A 21 2.63 24.03 -7.27
C LYS A 21 2.03 23.97 -5.88
N TYR A 22 1.78 22.76 -5.42
CA TYR A 22 1.28 22.47 -4.09
C TYR A 22 2.22 21.49 -3.41
N ALA A 23 2.35 21.61 -2.09
CA ALA A 23 3.12 20.69 -1.29
C ALA A 23 2.33 20.29 -0.04
N MET A 24 2.59 19.10 0.46
CA MET A 24 2.10 18.65 1.76
C MET A 24 3.17 17.83 2.45
N ASN A 25 3.24 17.97 3.77
CA ASN A 25 4.14 17.19 4.59
C ASN A 25 3.36 16.09 5.33
N ILE A 26 3.71 14.84 5.04
CA ILE A 26 3.21 13.67 5.73
C ILE A 26 4.17 13.33 6.86
N VAL A 27 3.83 13.79 8.07
CA VAL A 27 4.58 13.48 9.29
C VAL A 27 4.58 11.97 9.53
N ASN A 28 5.71 11.36 9.88
CA ASN A 28 5.80 9.90 10.09
C ASN A 28 5.34 9.07 8.86
N GLY A 29 5.68 9.52 7.66
CA GLY A 29 5.40 8.86 6.38
C GLY A 29 5.89 7.41 6.32
N THR A 30 6.91 7.04 7.09
CA THR A 30 7.47 5.69 7.09
C THR A 30 6.55 4.60 7.64
N LYS A 31 5.57 4.98 8.46
CA LYS A 31 4.56 4.07 9.02
C LYS A 31 3.32 3.91 8.12
N ILE A 32 3.24 4.66 7.03
CA ILE A 32 2.05 4.71 6.18
C ILE A 32 2.26 3.84 4.95
N SER A 33 1.34 2.91 4.70
CA SER A 33 1.41 2.03 3.53
C SER A 33 0.74 2.60 2.28
N HIS A 34 -0.31 3.42 2.44
CA HIS A 34 -1.11 3.94 1.33
C HIS A 34 -1.42 5.42 1.52
N VAL A 35 -1.23 6.18 0.44
CA VAL A 35 -1.58 7.59 0.34
C VAL A 35 -2.52 7.76 -0.84
N ALA A 36 -3.74 8.22 -0.58
CA ALA A 36 -4.72 8.57 -1.59
C ALA A 36 -4.68 10.09 -1.82
N LEU A 37 -4.33 10.53 -3.02
CA LEU A 37 -4.44 11.93 -3.43
C LEU A 37 -5.65 12.12 -4.31
N PHE A 38 -6.36 13.23 -4.11
CA PHE A 38 -7.57 13.55 -4.86
C PHE A 38 -7.77 15.06 -5.00
N LEU A 39 -8.47 15.42 -6.06
CA LEU A 39 -8.96 16.77 -6.31
C LEU A 39 -10.20 17.02 -5.43
N LEU A 40 -10.28 18.20 -4.81
CA LEU A 40 -11.43 18.54 -3.99
C LEU A 40 -12.71 18.71 -4.84
N PRO A 41 -13.88 18.30 -4.32
CA PRO A 41 -15.15 18.58 -4.98
C PRO A 41 -15.32 20.11 -5.07
N ASN A 42 -15.72 20.60 -6.25
CA ASN A 42 -15.86 22.02 -6.64
C ASN A 42 -14.61 22.70 -7.22
N VAL A 43 -13.50 21.98 -7.40
CA VAL A 43 -12.38 22.50 -8.17
C VAL A 43 -12.21 21.68 -9.44
N GLU A 44 -12.38 22.32 -10.59
CA GLU A 44 -12.16 21.68 -11.90
C GLU A 44 -10.76 22.00 -12.39
N LEU A 45 -10.04 20.95 -12.79
CA LEU A 45 -8.79 21.09 -13.52
C LEU A 45 -9.14 21.14 -15.01
N ASP A 46 -8.70 22.20 -15.69
CA ASP A 46 -8.88 22.31 -17.14
C ASP A 46 -8.21 21.11 -17.84
N PRO A 47 -8.87 20.46 -18.82
CA PRO A 47 -8.32 19.32 -19.56
C PRO A 47 -6.98 19.60 -20.26
N ALA A 48 -6.62 20.85 -20.52
CA ALA A 48 -5.30 21.24 -21.02
C ALA A 48 -4.18 21.08 -19.97
N PHE A 49 -4.53 20.91 -18.69
CA PHE A 49 -3.58 20.78 -17.59
C PHE A 49 -3.72 19.44 -16.87
N THR A 50 -2.58 18.93 -16.41
CA THR A 50 -2.44 17.70 -15.66
C THR A 50 -1.54 17.95 -14.44
N ALA A 51 -1.99 17.50 -13.28
CA ALA A 51 -1.23 17.60 -12.04
C ALA A 51 -0.31 16.38 -11.89
N LEU A 52 0.99 16.58 -11.99
CA LEU A 52 2.02 15.59 -11.71
C LEU A 52 2.27 15.48 -10.20
N ILE A 53 2.43 14.25 -9.73
CA ILE A 53 2.61 13.94 -8.31
C ILE A 53 4.01 13.42 -8.08
N PHE A 54 4.74 14.14 -7.25
CA PHE A 54 6.09 13.82 -6.82
C PHE A 54 6.09 13.44 -5.35
N PHE A 55 6.83 12.41 -4.96
CA PHE A 55 7.11 12.14 -3.55
C PHE A 55 8.60 12.26 -3.30
N GLN A 56 8.93 12.90 -2.19
CA GLN A 56 10.26 12.95 -1.60
C GLN A 56 10.26 12.06 -0.36
N LEU A 57 10.99 10.94 -0.44
CA LEU A 57 11.23 10.09 0.72
C LEU A 57 12.37 10.68 1.56
N PRO A 58 12.44 10.36 2.88
CA PRO A 58 13.56 10.77 3.70
C PRO A 58 14.89 10.28 3.10
N GLY A 59 15.80 11.22 2.81
CA GLY A 59 17.09 10.92 2.19
C GLY A 59 17.06 10.65 0.68
N GLN A 60 15.94 10.90 -0.03
CA GLN A 60 15.86 10.84 -1.50
C GLN A 60 15.36 12.16 -2.11
N GLU A 61 15.66 12.34 -3.38
CA GLU A 61 15.15 13.42 -4.22
C GLU A 61 13.66 13.21 -4.58
N PHE A 62 12.98 14.26 -5.05
CA PHE A 62 11.62 14.16 -5.56
C PHE A 62 11.57 13.22 -6.76
N ARG A 63 10.77 12.16 -6.66
CA ARG A 63 10.51 11.24 -7.75
C ARG A 63 9.07 11.38 -8.21
N LEU A 64 8.83 11.31 -9.52
CA LEU A 64 7.49 11.25 -10.10
C LEU A 64 6.85 9.89 -9.79
N PHE A 65 5.60 9.90 -9.31
CA PHE A 65 4.82 8.70 -9.01
C PHE A 65 3.61 8.53 -9.92
N GLY A 66 3.06 9.64 -10.42
CA GLY A 66 1.91 9.59 -11.33
C GLY A 66 1.33 10.96 -11.59
N SER A 67 0.09 10.97 -12.09
CA SER A 67 -0.64 12.17 -12.44
C SER A 67 -2.11 12.10 -12.01
N ILE A 68 -2.71 13.28 -11.82
CA ILE A 68 -4.13 13.55 -11.62
C ILE A 68 -4.57 14.52 -12.72
N SER A 69 -5.69 14.23 -13.37
CA SER A 69 -6.28 15.11 -14.39
C SER A 69 -7.78 15.23 -14.15
N GLY A 70 -8.48 16.09 -14.90
CA GLY A 70 -9.94 16.19 -14.81
C GLY A 70 -10.67 14.86 -15.05
N ALA A 71 -10.15 14.02 -15.95
CA ALA A 71 -10.69 12.69 -16.22
C ALA A 71 -10.39 11.67 -15.10
N LYS A 72 -9.27 11.86 -14.38
CA LYS A 72 -8.84 11.01 -13.27
C LYS A 72 -8.56 11.87 -12.04
N PRO A 73 -9.61 12.26 -11.29
CA PRO A 73 -9.49 13.22 -10.19
C PRO A 73 -8.82 12.64 -8.93
N SER A 74 -8.49 11.34 -8.90
CA SER A 74 -7.87 10.70 -7.74
C SER A 74 -6.88 9.60 -8.13
N ALA A 75 -5.84 9.42 -7.31
CA ALA A 75 -4.86 8.35 -7.43
C ALA A 75 -4.42 7.86 -6.05
N ILE A 76 -4.22 6.54 -5.91
CA ILE A 76 -3.73 5.93 -4.67
C ILE A 76 -2.33 5.39 -4.93
N PHE A 77 -1.41 5.72 -4.04
CA PHE A 77 -0.01 5.34 -4.09
C PHE A 77 0.34 4.46 -2.89
N LYS A 78 0.95 3.32 -3.18
CA LYS A 78 1.49 2.43 -2.16
C LYS A 78 2.92 2.87 -1.82
N LEU A 79 3.12 3.27 -0.57
CA LEU A 79 4.44 3.50 0.00
C LEU A 79 4.93 2.15 0.55
N ASN A 80 5.86 1.52 -0.16
CA ASN A 80 6.58 0.36 0.32
C ASN A 80 7.83 0.86 1.03
N ASN A 81 7.74 0.99 2.35
CA ASN A 81 8.85 1.32 3.22
C ASN A 81 9.76 0.10 3.43
N ALA A 82 10.32 -0.42 2.35
CA ALA A 82 11.27 -1.54 2.37
C ALA A 82 12.69 -1.11 2.81
N HIS A 83 12.82 0.00 3.53
CA HIS A 83 14.09 0.60 3.95
C HIS A 83 14.07 1.00 5.43
N GLN A 84 13.73 0.07 6.32
CA GLN A 84 14.21 0.07 7.72
C GLN A 84 14.38 -1.36 8.25
N ALA A 85 14.91 -2.27 7.42
CA ALA A 85 15.49 -3.52 7.89
C ALA A 85 16.98 -3.51 7.61
N GLN A 86 17.67 -2.52 8.18
CA GLN A 86 19.10 -2.63 8.42
C GLN A 86 19.21 -3.02 9.89
N PRO A 87 19.74 -4.22 10.22
CA PRO A 87 19.92 -4.62 11.61
C PRO A 87 21.02 -3.75 12.20
N GLN A 88 20.64 -2.64 12.83
CA GLN A 88 21.53 -1.97 13.76
C GLN A 88 21.59 -2.87 14.99
N ILE A 89 22.72 -3.57 15.04
CA ILE A 89 23.41 -4.15 16.18
C ILE A 89 22.80 -3.67 17.50
N MET A 90 22.38 -4.63 18.32
CA MET A 90 21.99 -4.47 19.73
C MET A 90 22.81 -3.38 20.42
N ASP A 91 22.15 -2.31 20.83
CA ASP A 91 22.49 -1.69 22.09
C ASP A 91 21.21 -1.30 22.83
N ASP A 92 21.25 -1.66 24.09
CA ASP A 92 20.17 -1.73 25.06
C ASP A 92 19.95 -0.30 25.59
N MET A 93 18.88 0.38 25.15
CA MET A 93 18.38 1.55 25.89
C MET A 93 16.92 1.85 25.56
N ASP A 94 16.09 1.45 26.51
CA ASP A 94 14.76 1.96 26.83
C ASP A 94 14.74 3.50 26.80
N MET A 95 13.93 4.09 25.91
CA MET A 95 13.40 5.44 26.07
C MET A 95 12.05 5.54 25.37
N ASP A 96 11.02 5.48 26.20
CA ASP A 96 9.69 6.00 25.97
C ASP A 96 9.81 7.52 25.73
N THR A 97 9.82 7.95 24.47
CA THR A 97 9.73 9.37 24.10
C THR A 97 8.61 9.56 23.08
N ASP A 98 7.41 9.74 23.64
CA ASP A 98 6.34 10.53 23.06
C ASP A 98 6.85 11.96 22.80
N ASP A 99 6.43 12.53 21.68
CA ASP A 99 6.74 13.87 21.16
C ASP A 99 8.15 14.09 20.53
N GLY A 100 8.16 14.14 19.21
CA GLY A 100 9.34 14.47 18.41
C GLY A 100 9.11 14.22 16.93
N SER A 101 8.74 15.27 16.19
CA SER A 101 8.70 15.27 14.72
C SER A 101 10.10 15.02 14.16
N ASP A 102 10.51 13.76 14.05
CA ASP A 102 11.83 13.41 13.53
C ASP A 102 11.83 13.64 12.00
N PRO A 103 12.59 14.63 11.47
CA PRO A 103 12.54 15.01 10.06
C PRO A 103 13.01 13.90 9.12
N LEU A 104 13.65 12.87 9.66
CA LEU A 104 14.10 11.66 8.97
C LEU A 104 12.96 10.67 8.63
N ASN A 105 11.74 10.92 9.11
CA ASN A 105 10.59 10.04 8.83
C ASN A 105 9.47 10.72 8.04
N ASN A 106 9.66 11.99 7.66
CA ASN A 106 8.64 12.78 6.98
C ASN A 106 8.73 12.60 5.46
N ILE A 107 7.58 12.36 4.83
CA ILE A 107 7.47 12.26 3.37
C ILE A 107 6.82 13.53 2.87
N ILE A 108 7.47 14.22 1.93
CA ILE A 108 6.91 15.41 1.30
C ILE A 108 6.29 14.99 -0.02
N VAL A 109 5.02 15.34 -0.22
CA VAL A 109 4.34 15.14 -1.49
C VAL A 109 4.24 16.49 -2.20
N GLY A 110 4.86 16.58 -3.37
CA GLY A 110 4.76 17.72 -4.26
C GLY A 110 3.76 17.45 -5.37
N ILE A 111 2.99 18.45 -5.74
CA ILE A 111 2.02 18.41 -6.84
C ILE A 111 2.35 19.58 -7.76
N SER A 112 2.69 19.30 -9.02
CA SER A 112 3.00 20.31 -10.05
C SER A 112 1.94 20.25 -11.13
N ILE A 113 1.26 21.37 -11.40
CA ILE A 113 0.29 21.47 -12.50
C ILE A 113 1.05 21.88 -13.76
N GLU A 114 1.03 21.02 -14.76
CA GLU A 114 1.71 21.21 -16.04
C GLU A 114 0.74 20.98 -17.20
N ASN A 115 1.14 21.38 -18.41
CA ASN A 115 0.32 21.10 -19.59
C ASN A 115 0.28 19.58 -19.83
N THR A 116 -0.89 19.05 -20.19
CA THR A 116 -1.12 17.62 -20.43
C THR A 116 -0.09 17.03 -21.40
N GLU A 117 0.30 17.76 -22.45
CA GLU A 117 1.33 17.29 -23.40
C GLU A 117 2.70 17.07 -22.75
N GLU A 118 3.10 17.95 -21.83
CA GLU A 118 4.40 17.86 -21.14
C GLU A 118 4.37 16.81 -20.04
N ALA A 119 3.25 16.74 -19.31
CA ALA A 119 3.00 15.76 -18.27
C ALA A 119 3.02 14.32 -18.82
N GLU A 120 2.42 14.09 -19.99
CA GLU A 120 2.43 12.79 -20.65
C GLU A 120 3.85 12.39 -21.08
N ARG A 121 4.67 13.32 -21.57
CA ARG A 121 6.08 13.04 -21.90
C ARG A 121 6.86 12.57 -20.68
N GLN A 122 6.73 13.26 -19.54
CA GLN A 122 7.41 12.88 -18.30
C GLN A 122 6.91 11.53 -17.76
N LEU A 123 5.61 11.27 -17.85
CA LEU A 123 5.04 10.00 -17.43
C LEU A 123 5.49 8.84 -18.32
N ALA A 124 5.60 9.06 -19.63
CA ALA A 124 6.13 8.09 -20.59
C ALA A 124 7.62 7.80 -20.34
N GLU A 125 8.43 8.82 -20.04
CA GLU A 125 9.84 8.65 -19.69
C GLU A 125 10.02 7.84 -18.39
N MET A 126 9.20 8.13 -17.37
CA MET A 126 9.16 7.34 -16.14
C MET A 126 8.74 5.88 -16.41
N ALA A 127 7.73 5.66 -17.25
CA ALA A 127 7.28 4.33 -17.62
C ALA A 127 8.36 3.55 -18.39
N ALA A 128 9.10 4.22 -19.27
CA ALA A 128 10.22 3.63 -20.00
C ALA A 128 11.39 3.26 -19.06
N GLN A 129 11.72 4.11 -18.08
CA GLN A 129 12.72 3.80 -17.05
C GLN A 129 12.32 2.62 -16.15
N ARG A 130 11.02 2.35 -15.99
CA ARG A 130 10.54 1.18 -15.23
C ARG A 130 10.72 -0.15 -15.96
N LEU A 131 10.89 -0.16 -17.28
CA LEU A 131 11.00 -1.40 -18.05
C LEU A 131 12.42 -1.99 -18.06
N SER A 132 13.45 -1.20 -17.70
CA SER A 132 14.85 -1.60 -17.73
C SER A 132 15.43 -2.07 -16.37
N THR A 133 14.65 -2.02 -15.28
CA THR A 133 15.13 -2.43 -13.95
C THR A 133 14.18 -3.43 -13.27
N GLN A 134 14.70 -4.62 -12.96
CA GLN A 134 14.03 -5.66 -12.15
C GLN A 134 13.60 -5.13 -10.76
N PRO A 135 12.55 -5.71 -10.17
CA PRO A 135 11.66 -4.99 -9.27
C PRO A 135 12.21 -4.94 -7.85
N LYS A 136 12.70 -3.77 -7.45
CA LYS A 136 12.83 -3.41 -6.03
C LYS A 136 12.58 -1.93 -5.81
N GLN A 137 11.54 -1.38 -6.46
CA GLN A 137 11.07 -0.02 -6.18
C GLN A 137 9.57 0.10 -6.42
N LEU A 138 8.92 0.66 -5.40
CA LEU A 138 7.61 1.32 -5.35
C LEU A 138 6.78 1.23 -6.65
N THR A 139 5.95 0.19 -6.74
CA THR A 139 4.91 0.11 -7.76
C THR A 139 3.77 1.05 -7.39
N ALA A 140 3.60 2.12 -8.18
CA ALA A 140 2.33 2.82 -8.30
C ALA A 140 1.33 1.87 -8.98
N THR A 141 0.81 0.90 -8.22
CA THR A 141 -0.40 0.18 -8.62
C THR A 141 -1.55 1.12 -8.38
N ALA A 142 -2.11 1.67 -9.45
CA ALA A 142 -3.43 2.27 -9.39
C ALA A 142 -4.36 1.24 -8.73
N HIS A 143 -4.85 1.56 -7.54
CA HIS A 143 -5.91 0.79 -6.93
C HIS A 143 -7.17 1.01 -7.77
N SER A 144 -7.32 0.21 -8.82
CA SER A 144 -8.64 -0.17 -9.28
C SER A 144 -9.31 -0.82 -8.08
N SER A 145 -10.35 -0.17 -7.57
CA SER A 145 -11.33 -0.73 -6.65
C SER A 145 -12.01 -1.92 -7.35
N ALA A 146 -11.29 -3.02 -7.42
CA ALA A 146 -11.75 -4.30 -7.88
C ALA A 146 -10.76 -5.30 -7.30
N VAL A 147 -11.11 -5.84 -6.14
CA VAL A 147 -10.64 -7.17 -5.76
C VAL A 147 -11.17 -8.10 -6.85
N SER A 148 -10.43 -8.27 -7.93
CA SER A 148 -10.82 -9.21 -8.98
C SER A 148 -10.69 -10.61 -8.38
N PRO A 149 -11.79 -11.36 -8.25
CA PRO A 149 -11.70 -12.77 -7.91
C PRO A 149 -11.07 -13.46 -9.12
N GLY A 150 -9.79 -13.80 -9.05
CA GLY A 150 -9.13 -14.50 -10.16
C GLY A 150 -7.62 -14.32 -10.30
N ASP A 151 -6.94 -13.53 -9.46
CA ASP A 151 -5.48 -13.47 -9.53
C ASP A 151 -4.89 -14.81 -9.05
N PRO A 152 -4.27 -15.62 -9.93
CA PRO A 152 -3.88 -17.00 -9.62
C PRO A 152 -2.89 -17.06 -8.45
N ASN A 153 -2.10 -16.01 -8.27
CA ASN A 153 -1.15 -15.92 -7.17
C ASN A 153 -1.85 -15.73 -5.81
N THR A 154 -2.89 -14.91 -5.76
CA THR A 154 -3.70 -14.73 -4.53
C THR A 154 -4.49 -15.99 -4.19
N THR A 155 -5.02 -16.69 -5.21
CA THR A 155 -5.72 -17.96 -5.05
C THR A 155 -4.78 -19.05 -4.56
N ALA A 156 -3.54 -19.09 -5.08
CA ALA A 156 -2.51 -20.03 -4.64
C ALA A 156 -2.06 -19.77 -3.19
N ILE A 157 -1.88 -18.51 -2.79
CA ILE A 157 -1.55 -18.13 -1.41
C ILE A 157 -2.69 -18.51 -0.46
N LEU A 158 -3.93 -18.22 -0.86
CA LEU A 158 -5.13 -18.58 -0.08
C LEU A 158 -5.25 -20.11 0.06
N ALA A 159 -5.10 -20.86 -1.02
CA ALA A 159 -5.11 -22.32 -1.01
C ALA A 159 -4.00 -22.87 -0.10
N GLY A 160 -2.79 -22.29 -0.15
CA GLY A 160 -1.69 -22.64 0.74
C GLY A 160 -2.02 -22.44 2.22
N LYS A 161 -2.64 -21.32 2.58
CA LYS A 161 -3.10 -21.04 3.95
C LYS A 161 -4.18 -22.04 4.42
N ILE A 162 -5.15 -22.36 3.56
CA ILE A 162 -6.22 -23.33 3.85
C ILE A 162 -5.62 -24.71 4.12
N VAL A 163 -4.70 -25.16 3.25
CA VAL A 163 -4.02 -26.46 3.39
C VAL A 163 -3.16 -26.50 4.66
N LYS A 164 -2.43 -25.43 4.98
CA LYS A 164 -1.64 -25.33 6.22
C LYS A 164 -2.52 -25.45 7.47
N ASN A 165 -3.67 -24.77 7.49
CA ASN A 165 -4.61 -24.87 8.61
C ASN A 165 -5.20 -26.28 8.75
N ALA A 166 -5.60 -26.89 7.63
CA ALA A 166 -6.09 -28.27 7.61
C ALA A 166 -5.02 -29.24 8.15
N TYR A 167 -3.79 -29.11 7.67
CA TYR A 167 -2.67 -29.94 8.10
C TYR A 167 -2.41 -29.81 9.60
N ASN A 168 -2.33 -28.60 10.13
CA ASN A 168 -2.09 -28.37 11.56
C ASN A 168 -3.20 -28.99 12.44
N TYR A 169 -4.47 -28.87 12.03
CA TYR A 169 -5.58 -29.46 12.75
C TYR A 169 -5.51 -30.99 12.70
N LEU A 170 -5.37 -31.59 11.52
CA LEU A 170 -5.39 -33.04 11.35
C LEU A 170 -4.18 -33.72 11.99
N THR A 171 -3.01 -33.07 11.96
CA THR A 171 -1.78 -33.58 12.58
C THR A 171 -1.91 -33.69 14.10
N SER A 172 -2.73 -32.83 14.73
CA SER A 172 -3.01 -32.93 16.16
C SER A 172 -3.84 -34.17 16.57
N PHE A 173 -4.45 -34.86 15.60
CA PHE A 173 -5.27 -36.06 15.83
C PHE A 173 -4.68 -37.33 15.18
N VAL A 174 -3.41 -37.29 14.78
CA VAL A 174 -2.71 -38.46 14.21
C VAL A 174 -2.43 -39.45 15.34
N ASP A 175 -2.87 -40.69 15.17
CA ASP A 175 -2.58 -41.78 16.10
C ASP A 175 -1.15 -42.30 15.91
N ALA A 176 -0.62 -43.11 16.84
CA ALA A 176 0.75 -43.65 16.79
C ALA A 176 1.09 -44.42 15.51
N GLY A 177 0.08 -44.84 14.74
CA GLY A 177 0.22 -45.48 13.43
C GLY A 177 0.24 -44.53 12.22
N GLY A 178 0.26 -43.21 12.41
CA GLY A 178 0.32 -42.24 11.31
C GLY A 178 -0.98 -42.03 10.53
N ASN A 179 -2.09 -42.62 11.00
CA ASN A 179 -3.37 -42.59 10.31
C ASN A 179 -4.29 -41.50 10.86
N VAL A 180 -4.86 -40.68 9.97
CA VAL A 180 -5.90 -39.70 10.28
C VAL A 180 -7.25 -40.30 9.94
N ASN A 181 -8.16 -40.39 10.92
CA ASN A 181 -9.52 -40.83 10.66
C ASN A 181 -10.29 -39.75 9.87
N ILE A 182 -10.92 -40.14 8.75
CA ILE A 182 -11.70 -39.26 7.87
C ILE A 182 -12.77 -38.45 8.62
N LYS A 183 -13.30 -38.96 9.74
CA LYS A 183 -14.29 -38.25 10.57
C LYS A 183 -13.74 -36.93 11.15
N TYR A 184 -12.44 -36.85 11.42
CA TYR A 184 -11.82 -35.62 11.90
C TYR A 184 -11.67 -34.59 10.78
N PHE A 185 -11.49 -35.03 9.53
CA PHE A 185 -11.53 -34.15 8.36
C PHE A 185 -12.93 -33.57 8.17
N ASP A 186 -13.98 -34.38 8.24
CA ASP A 186 -15.37 -33.87 8.14
C ASP A 186 -15.68 -32.87 9.25
N THR A 187 -15.22 -33.15 10.47
CA THR A 187 -15.40 -32.26 11.62
C THR A 187 -14.67 -30.93 11.42
N TRP A 188 -13.42 -30.97 10.95
CA TRP A 188 -12.66 -29.76 10.61
C TRP A 188 -13.37 -28.95 9.52
N TRP A 189 -13.79 -29.62 8.44
CA TRP A 189 -14.42 -28.99 7.28
C TRP A 189 -15.72 -28.26 7.65
N ASN A 190 -16.55 -28.87 8.50
CA ASN A 190 -17.76 -28.24 9.01
C ASN A 190 -17.47 -27.00 9.86
N LYS A 191 -16.44 -27.06 10.73
CA LYS A 191 -15.99 -25.91 11.52
C LYS A 191 -15.41 -24.80 10.64
N PHE A 192 -14.60 -25.17 9.65
CA PHE A 192 -13.99 -24.26 8.69
C PHE A 192 -15.06 -23.49 7.91
N ARG A 193 -16.07 -24.19 7.36
CA ARG A 193 -17.19 -23.56 6.66
C ARG A 193 -17.98 -22.59 7.55
N THR A 194 -18.23 -22.99 8.79
CA THR A 194 -18.95 -22.15 9.76
C THR A 194 -18.15 -20.87 10.09
N LYS A 195 -16.83 -21.00 10.30
CA LYS A 195 -15.95 -19.86 10.55
C LYS A 195 -15.83 -18.94 9.34
N LEU A 196 -15.68 -19.49 8.13
CA LEU A 196 -15.60 -18.70 6.90
C LEU A 196 -16.88 -17.93 6.61
N ASN A 197 -18.04 -18.53 6.89
CA ASN A 197 -19.33 -17.88 6.68
C ASN A 197 -19.59 -16.75 7.69
N ASN A 198 -19.06 -16.90 8.91
CA ASN A 198 -19.20 -15.90 9.97
C ASN A 198 -18.15 -14.79 9.89
N ASP A 199 -16.94 -15.11 9.43
CA ASP A 199 -15.84 -14.17 9.25
C ASP A 199 -15.05 -14.54 7.99
N PRO A 200 -15.23 -13.81 6.87
CA PRO A 200 -14.46 -14.02 5.66
C PRO A 200 -12.96 -13.72 5.78
N LYS A 201 -12.51 -13.04 6.85
CA LYS A 201 -11.11 -12.62 7.07
C LYS A 201 -10.34 -13.48 8.09
N PHE A 202 -10.96 -14.51 8.69
CA PHE A 202 -10.31 -15.33 9.72
C PHE A 202 -9.04 -16.06 9.24
N LEU A 203 -8.85 -16.20 7.92
CA LEU A 203 -7.65 -16.78 7.32
C LEU A 203 -6.44 -15.83 7.33
N ASP A 204 -6.66 -14.56 7.61
CA ASP A 204 -5.59 -13.55 7.77
C ASP A 204 -5.08 -13.49 9.21
N SER A 205 -5.83 -14.04 10.16
CA SER A 205 -5.45 -14.15 11.58
C SER A 205 -4.97 -15.56 11.95
N VAL A 206 -4.52 -16.37 10.98
CA VAL A 206 -3.90 -17.67 11.31
C VAL A 206 -2.55 -17.35 11.92
N ASP A 207 -2.52 -17.29 13.25
CA ASP A 207 -1.32 -17.18 14.07
C ASP A 207 -0.28 -18.20 13.59
N GLU A 208 0.96 -17.69 13.44
CA GLU A 208 2.15 -18.44 13.06
C GLU A 208 2.62 -19.38 14.17
#